data_AF-A0A843LKC8-F1
#
_entry.id   AF-A0A843LKC8-F1
#
_cell.length_a   1.000
_cell.length_b   1.000
_cell.length_c   1.000
_cell.angle_alpha   90.00
_cell.angle_beta   90.00
_cell.angle_gamma   90.00
#
_symmetry.space_group_name_H-M   'P 1'
#
loop_
_entity.id
_entity.type
_entity.pdbx_description
1 polymer ?
#
loop_
_entity_poly.entity_id
_entity_poly.type
_entity_poly.pdbx_seq_one_letter_code
_entity_poly.pdbx_strand_id
1 'polypeptide(L)'
;VIKKILKEVSVPIQLGGGIRSIDYAKRLLDLDIERLIIGTMGIEHPETITQLSDEYGSERIMISLDSKDNRVVIKGWQEKIDKSPAELSNEFKEHGAGSILFTNVDVEGLLGGFYTEPVIELKNSVDLPIVYSGGITSISDVKQLNESGVEGIVIGSALYKDKIDLKEALKYQNR
;
A
#
# COMPACT_ATOMS: atom_id res chain seq x y z
N VAL A 1 10.03 -11.10 15.57
CA VAL A 1 10.39 -11.13 14.14
C VAL A 1 10.77 -9.75 13.62
N ILE A 2 9.89 -8.74 13.67
CA ILE A 2 10.14 -7.37 13.17
C ILE A 2 11.49 -6.79 13.62
N LYS A 3 11.75 -6.74 14.94
CA LYS A 3 13.04 -6.25 15.49
C LYS A 3 14.28 -7.02 15.02
N LYS A 4 14.11 -8.27 14.59
CA LYS A 4 15.22 -9.05 14.01
C LYS A 4 15.46 -8.59 12.58
N ILE A 5 14.41 -8.48 11.76
CA ILE A 5 14.53 -8.02 10.37
C ILE A 5 15.19 -6.63 10.32
N LEU A 6 14.72 -5.69 11.17
CA LEU A 6 15.28 -4.35 11.29
C LEU A 6 16.79 -4.31 11.59
N LYS A 7 17.35 -5.35 12.22
CA LYS A 7 18.79 -5.43 12.52
C LYS A 7 19.61 -6.05 11.40
N GLU A 8 18.96 -6.75 10.47
CA GLU A 8 19.61 -7.57 9.44
C GLU A 8 19.62 -6.89 8.07
N VAL A 9 18.78 -5.87 7.85
CA VAL A 9 18.68 -5.17 6.57
C VAL A 9 18.96 -3.68 6.74
N SER A 10 19.57 -3.08 5.72
CA SER A 10 19.88 -1.65 5.66
C SER A 10 18.91 -0.86 4.77
N VAL A 11 17.95 -1.53 4.15
CA VAL A 11 16.93 -0.90 3.32
C VAL A 11 15.77 -0.43 4.19
N PRO A 12 15.09 0.68 3.83
CA PRO A 12 13.90 1.14 4.52
C PRO A 12 12.83 0.06 4.62
N ILE A 13 12.18 -0.04 5.79
CA ILE A 13 11.12 -1.04 6.04
C ILE A 13 9.79 -0.33 6.21
N GLN A 14 8.78 -0.81 5.48
CA GLN A 14 7.38 -0.44 5.69
C GLN A 14 6.65 -1.60 6.37
N LEU A 15 5.78 -1.30 7.33
CA LEU A 15 5.15 -2.31 8.18
C LEU A 15 3.64 -2.16 8.20
N GLY A 16 2.91 -3.23 7.88
CA GLY A 16 1.46 -3.30 8.00
C GLY A 16 0.99 -4.62 8.62
N GLY A 17 -0.33 -4.71 8.83
CA GLY A 17 -1.02 -5.92 9.27
C GLY A 17 -1.21 -6.04 10.79
N GLY A 18 -2.44 -6.33 11.21
CA GLY A 18 -2.78 -6.59 12.61
C GLY A 18 -2.74 -5.37 13.54
N ILE A 19 -2.72 -4.15 13.00
CA ILE A 19 -2.76 -2.92 13.78
C ILE A 19 -4.21 -2.66 14.19
N ARG A 20 -4.48 -2.75 15.50
CA ARG A 20 -5.85 -2.68 16.07
C ARG A 20 -6.04 -1.61 17.14
N SER A 21 -4.98 -0.87 17.48
CA SER A 21 -5.05 0.22 18.43
C SER A 21 -3.97 1.25 18.15
N ILE A 22 -4.24 2.49 18.54
CA ILE A 22 -3.28 3.58 18.40
C ILE A 22 -2.01 3.32 19.20
N ASP A 23 -2.11 2.81 20.43
CA ASP A 23 -0.94 2.49 21.25
C ASP A 23 -0.02 1.47 20.57
N TYR A 24 -0.61 0.49 19.87
CA TYR A 24 0.18 -0.48 19.12
C TYR A 24 0.79 0.16 17.87
N ALA A 25 0.05 1.01 17.16
CA ALA A 25 0.58 1.77 16.03
C ALA A 25 1.79 2.64 16.43
N LYS A 26 1.68 3.40 17.52
CA LYS A 26 2.77 4.23 18.08
C LYS A 26 4.01 3.39 18.41
N ARG A 27 3.82 2.28 19.12
CA ARG A 27 4.92 1.35 19.43
C ARG A 27 5.63 0.79 18.19
N LEU A 28 4.95 0.69 17.06
CA LEU A 28 5.55 0.27 15.80
C LEU A 28 6.27 1.43 15.10
N LEU A 29 5.69 2.64 15.11
CA LEU A 29 6.29 3.86 14.59
C LEU A 29 7.54 4.32 15.36
N ASP A 30 7.65 3.96 16.64
CA ASP A 30 8.85 4.14 17.48
C ASP A 30 9.99 3.18 17.12
N LEU A 31 9.73 2.18 16.27
CA LEU A 31 10.79 1.36 15.67
C LEU A 31 11.36 2.09 14.46
N ASP A 32 12.54 1.63 14.01
CA ASP A 32 13.23 2.15 12.83
C ASP A 32 12.56 1.70 11.50
N ILE A 33 11.26 1.97 11.38
CA ILE A 33 10.48 1.76 10.16
C ILE A 33 10.29 3.09 9.43
N GLU A 34 10.28 3.06 8.11
CA GLU A 34 10.03 4.22 7.27
C GLU A 34 8.55 4.63 7.36
N ARG A 35 7.65 3.67 7.15
CA ARG A 35 6.20 3.88 7.07
C ARG A 35 5.42 2.81 7.78
N LEU A 36 4.34 3.21 8.45
CA LEU A 36 3.31 2.33 8.98
C LEU A 36 2.13 2.27 8.00
N ILE A 37 1.71 1.06 7.65
CA ILE A 37 0.59 0.80 6.74
C ILE A 37 -0.64 0.40 7.57
N ILE A 38 -1.64 1.26 7.58
CA ILE A 38 -2.87 1.09 8.35
C ILE A 38 -3.98 0.65 7.40
N GLY A 39 -4.62 -0.49 7.67
CA GLY A 39 -5.79 -0.95 6.89
C GLY A 39 -7.09 -0.65 7.62
N THR A 40 -7.80 -1.71 8.03
CA THR A 40 -9.13 -1.66 8.64
C THR A 40 -9.27 -0.65 9.79
N MET A 41 -8.27 -0.49 10.66
CA MET A 41 -8.34 0.50 11.75
C MET A 41 -8.52 1.94 11.24
N GLY A 42 -7.83 2.33 10.16
CA GLY A 42 -7.96 3.67 9.58
C GLY A 42 -9.30 3.89 8.87
N ILE A 43 -9.99 2.81 8.49
CA ILE A 43 -11.33 2.87 7.88
C ILE A 43 -12.40 2.97 8.96
N GLU A 44 -12.30 2.15 10.01
CA GLU A 44 -13.28 2.11 11.10
C GLU A 44 -13.13 3.31 12.05
N HIS A 45 -11.91 3.84 12.17
CA HIS A 45 -11.54 4.95 13.05
C HIS A 45 -10.62 5.96 12.33
N PRO A 46 -11.13 6.74 11.36
CA PRO A 46 -10.33 7.68 10.56
C PRO A 46 -9.58 8.73 11.39
N GLU A 47 -10.08 9.08 12.56
CA GLU A 47 -9.41 9.97 13.51
C GLU A 47 -8.04 9.46 13.96
N THR A 48 -7.80 8.14 13.90
CA THR A 48 -6.49 7.56 14.22
C THR A 48 -5.44 7.94 13.20
N ILE A 49 -5.82 8.18 11.94
CA ILE A 49 -4.92 8.66 10.89
C ILE A 49 -4.43 10.05 11.28
N THR A 50 -5.36 10.96 11.64
CA THR A 50 -5.03 12.33 12.05
C THR A 50 -4.12 12.35 13.28
N GLN A 51 -4.45 11.57 14.30
CA GLN A 51 -3.62 11.50 15.52
C GLN A 51 -2.19 11.01 15.23
N LEU A 52 -2.04 10.03 14.33
CA LEU A 52 -0.74 9.49 13.98
C LEU A 52 0.03 10.39 13.02
N SER A 53 -0.63 11.03 12.05
CA SER A 53 0.01 11.96 11.13
C SER A 53 0.47 13.24 11.83
N ASP A 54 -0.31 13.75 12.79
CA ASP A 54 0.05 14.95 13.55
C ASP A 54 1.28 14.71 14.46
N GLU A 55 1.43 13.49 14.99
CA GLU A 55 2.51 13.14 15.91
C GLU A 55 3.78 12.64 15.20
N TYR A 56 3.64 11.88 14.12
CA TYR A 56 4.77 11.20 13.45
C TYR A 56 5.05 11.72 12.02
N GLY A 57 4.22 12.61 11.50
CA GLY A 57 4.31 13.10 10.12
C GLY A 57 3.47 12.26 9.15
N SER A 58 2.74 12.94 8.25
CA SER A 58 1.90 12.30 7.23
C SER A 58 2.69 11.32 6.36
N GLU A 59 3.94 11.64 6.01
CA GLU A 59 4.81 10.81 5.19
C GLU A 59 5.08 9.43 5.78
N ARG A 60 4.96 9.28 7.11
CA ARG A 60 5.11 7.99 7.81
C ARG A 60 3.83 7.17 7.85
N ILE A 61 2.70 7.72 7.42
CA ILE A 61 1.38 7.08 7.48
C ILE A 61 0.89 6.74 6.07
N MET A 62 0.85 5.45 5.78
CA MET A 62 0.29 4.90 4.56
C MET A 62 -1.02 4.17 4.87
N ILE A 63 -2.04 4.33 4.04
CA ILE A 63 -3.30 3.60 4.22
C ILE A 63 -3.43 2.48 3.20
N SER A 64 -3.77 1.28 3.66
CA SER A 64 -4.07 0.14 2.80
C SER A 64 -5.47 0.28 2.26
N LEU A 65 -5.57 0.24 0.94
CA LEU A 65 -6.80 0.34 0.17
C LEU A 65 -6.93 -0.89 -0.72
N ASP A 66 -7.61 -1.90 -0.20
CA ASP A 66 -7.81 -3.15 -0.92
C ASP A 66 -9.13 -3.06 -1.69
N SER A 67 -9.08 -3.30 -3.00
CA SER A 67 -10.24 -3.19 -3.88
C SER A 67 -10.54 -4.49 -4.60
N LYS A 68 -11.82 -4.86 -4.62
CA LYS A 68 -12.36 -6.01 -5.33
C LYS A 68 -13.66 -5.62 -6.04
N ASP A 69 -13.78 -5.88 -7.33
CA ASP A 69 -14.91 -5.46 -8.17
C ASP A 69 -15.19 -3.94 -8.05
N ASN A 70 -14.12 -3.15 -8.05
CA ASN A 70 -14.13 -1.69 -7.86
C ASN A 70 -14.80 -1.19 -6.56
N ARG A 71 -14.87 -2.04 -5.54
CA ARG A 71 -15.33 -1.68 -4.18
C ARG A 71 -14.25 -1.97 -3.16
N VAL A 72 -14.21 -1.17 -2.10
CA VAL A 72 -13.27 -1.39 -1.00
C VAL A 72 -13.66 -2.64 -0.22
N VAL A 73 -12.66 -3.44 0.14
CA VAL A 73 -12.81 -4.58 1.03
C VAL A 73 -11.95 -4.42 2.28
N ILE A 74 -12.46 -4.89 3.43
CA ILE A 74 -11.81 -4.81 4.73
C ILE A 74 -11.75 -6.19 5.41
N LYS A 75 -11.14 -6.25 6.61
CA LYS A 75 -11.03 -7.47 7.43
C LYS A 75 -10.41 -8.65 6.66
N GLY A 76 -9.33 -8.40 5.93
CA GLY A 76 -8.67 -9.42 5.11
C GLY A 76 -9.54 -9.89 3.94
N TRP A 77 -10.17 -8.93 3.25
CA TRP A 77 -11.01 -9.13 2.06
C TRP A 77 -12.35 -9.84 2.29
N GLN A 78 -12.76 -9.98 3.56
CA GLN A 78 -13.98 -10.70 3.93
C GLN A 78 -15.24 -9.84 3.83
N GLU A 79 -15.12 -8.53 3.94
CA GLU A 79 -16.25 -7.60 4.00
C GLU A 79 -16.10 -6.51 2.94
N LYS A 80 -17.08 -6.39 2.04
CA LYS A 80 -17.20 -5.27 1.09
C LYS A 80 -17.93 -4.12 1.75
N ILE A 81 -17.40 -2.91 1.63
CA ILE A 81 -18.06 -1.69 2.07
C ILE A 81 -18.60 -0.90 0.88
N ASP A 82 -19.60 -0.06 1.12
CA ASP A 82 -20.21 0.79 0.08
C ASP A 82 -19.41 2.09 -0.10
N LYS A 83 -18.11 1.95 -0.37
CA LYS A 83 -17.20 3.03 -0.74
C LYS A 83 -16.31 2.58 -1.89
N SER A 84 -16.13 3.45 -2.86
CA SER A 84 -15.14 3.28 -3.92
C SER A 84 -13.72 3.60 -3.42
N PRO A 85 -12.68 3.11 -4.10
CA PRO A 85 -11.30 3.50 -3.81
C PRO A 85 -11.08 5.02 -3.81
N ALA A 86 -11.70 5.73 -4.75
CA ALA A 86 -11.58 7.18 -4.91
C ALA A 86 -12.18 7.95 -3.72
N GLU A 87 -13.40 7.61 -3.30
CA GLU A 87 -14.08 8.25 -2.17
C GLU A 87 -13.26 8.10 -0.89
N LEU A 88 -12.84 6.86 -0.60
CA LEU A 88 -12.12 6.56 0.64
C LEU A 88 -10.72 7.17 0.66
N SER A 89 -10.06 7.28 -0.49
CA SER A 89 -8.75 7.93 -0.60
C SER A 89 -8.79 9.43 -0.30
N ASN A 90 -9.86 10.11 -0.73
CA ASN A 90 -10.05 11.52 -0.43
C ASN A 90 -10.32 11.74 1.07
N GLU A 91 -11.13 10.88 1.69
CA GLU A 91 -11.34 10.90 3.15
C GLU A 91 -10.03 10.67 3.92
N PHE A 92 -9.21 9.70 3.52
CA PHE A 92 -7.90 9.48 4.15
C PHE A 92 -6.96 10.68 3.99
N LYS A 93 -6.98 11.35 2.84
CA LYS A 93 -6.22 12.59 2.61
C LYS A 93 -6.65 13.68 3.57
N GLU A 94 -7.96 13.89 3.73
CA GLU A 94 -8.51 14.87 4.69
C GLU A 94 -8.09 14.57 6.14
N HIS A 95 -7.92 13.29 6.46
CA HIS A 95 -7.43 12.85 7.76
C HIS A 95 -5.90 12.86 7.92
N GLY A 96 -5.13 13.26 6.90
CA GLY A 96 -3.68 13.44 7.01
C GLY A 96 -2.84 12.24 6.56
N ALA A 97 -3.40 11.26 5.85
CA ALA A 97 -2.61 10.20 5.24
C ALA A 97 -1.61 10.76 4.22
N GLY A 98 -0.37 10.28 4.23
CA GLY A 98 0.66 10.73 3.29
C GLY A 98 0.84 9.85 2.05
N SER A 99 0.29 8.64 2.03
CA SER A 99 0.31 7.77 0.85
C SER A 99 -0.73 6.64 0.94
N ILE A 100 -0.99 5.99 -0.20
CA ILE A 100 -1.93 4.87 -0.30
C ILE A 100 -1.20 3.64 -0.82
N LEU A 101 -1.36 2.50 -0.15
CA LEU A 101 -1.10 1.20 -0.73
C LEU A 101 -2.39 0.70 -1.38
N PHE A 102 -2.48 0.79 -2.69
CA PHE A 102 -3.63 0.28 -3.44
C PHE A 102 -3.38 -1.17 -3.84
N THR A 103 -4.24 -2.06 -3.37
CA THR A 103 -4.17 -3.49 -3.67
C THR A 103 -5.33 -3.90 -4.56
N ASN A 104 -5.03 -4.35 -5.78
CA ASN A 104 -6.04 -4.94 -6.66
C ASN A 104 -6.24 -6.43 -6.31
N VAL A 105 -7.25 -6.69 -5.48
CA VAL A 105 -7.55 -8.03 -4.93
C VAL A 105 -8.05 -8.97 -6.03
N ASP A 106 -8.60 -8.46 -7.14
CA ASP A 106 -9.09 -9.30 -8.24
C ASP A 106 -7.97 -10.10 -8.93
N VAL A 107 -6.73 -9.62 -8.85
CA VAL A 107 -5.56 -10.25 -9.50
C VAL A 107 -4.45 -10.66 -8.52
N GLU A 108 -4.61 -10.36 -7.24
CA GLU A 108 -3.58 -10.59 -6.24
C GLU A 108 -3.26 -12.07 -6.05
N GLY A 109 -1.98 -12.43 -6.13
CA GLY A 109 -1.51 -13.80 -5.96
C GLY A 109 -1.88 -14.78 -7.10
N LEU A 110 -2.71 -14.35 -8.07
CA LEU A 110 -3.20 -15.22 -9.16
C LEU A 110 -2.18 -15.42 -10.29
N LEU A 111 -1.17 -14.55 -10.39
CA LEU A 111 -0.12 -14.59 -11.42
C LEU A 111 -0.66 -14.61 -12.86
N GLY A 112 -1.79 -13.93 -13.10
CA GLY A 112 -2.45 -13.83 -14.40
C GLY A 112 -2.25 -12.50 -15.13
N GLY A 113 -1.47 -11.56 -14.57
CA GLY A 113 -1.37 -10.18 -15.03
C GLY A 113 -2.27 -9.23 -14.22
N PHE A 114 -2.29 -7.95 -14.61
CA PHE A 114 -3.06 -6.89 -13.96
C PHE A 114 -3.70 -5.94 -14.98
N TYR A 115 -4.59 -5.06 -14.51
CA TYR A 115 -5.20 -3.99 -15.29
C TYR A 115 -4.76 -2.63 -14.73
N THR A 116 -4.34 -1.72 -15.61
CA THR A 116 -3.87 -0.37 -15.23
C THR A 116 -5.00 0.60 -14.93
N GLU A 117 -6.18 0.37 -15.49
CA GLU A 117 -7.32 1.29 -15.42
C GLU A 117 -7.69 1.65 -13.98
N PRO A 118 -7.84 0.71 -13.02
CA PRO A 118 -8.20 1.05 -11.65
C PRO A 118 -7.20 1.97 -10.94
N VAL A 119 -5.89 1.77 -11.18
CA VAL A 119 -4.86 2.61 -10.55
C VAL A 119 -4.76 3.99 -11.21
N ILE A 120 -4.99 4.07 -12.53
CA ILE A 120 -5.06 5.36 -13.25
C ILE A 120 -6.27 6.17 -12.78
N GLU A 121 -7.44 5.54 -12.66
CA GLU A 121 -8.64 6.17 -12.12
C GLU A 121 -8.41 6.71 -10.72
N LEU A 122 -7.81 5.88 -9.84
CA LEU A 122 -7.50 6.30 -8.47
C LEU A 122 -6.52 7.48 -8.43
N LYS A 123 -5.43 7.41 -9.20
CA LYS A 123 -4.45 8.51 -9.32
C LYS A 123 -5.07 9.82 -9.77
N ASN A 124 -6.04 9.76 -10.68
CA ASN A 124 -6.72 10.97 -11.17
C ASN A 124 -7.72 11.52 -10.15
N SER A 125 -8.11 10.73 -9.14
CA SER A 125 -9.12 11.09 -8.15
C SER A 125 -8.55 11.68 -6.85
N VAL A 126 -7.26 11.42 -6.55
CA VAL A 126 -6.62 11.88 -5.31
C VAL A 126 -5.18 12.27 -5.58
N ASP A 127 -4.80 13.42 -5.05
CA ASP A 127 -3.41 13.88 -5.05
C ASP A 127 -2.71 13.37 -3.78
N LEU A 128 -2.41 12.07 -3.79
CA LEU A 128 -1.59 11.34 -2.83
C LEU A 128 -0.69 10.34 -3.59
N PRO A 129 0.55 10.10 -3.15
CA PRO A 129 1.40 9.04 -3.69
C PRO A 129 0.72 7.67 -3.57
N ILE A 130 0.69 6.93 -4.67
CA ILE A 130 0.08 5.59 -4.73
C ILE A 130 1.17 4.55 -4.94
N VAL A 131 1.24 3.59 -4.01
CA VAL A 131 2.01 2.35 -4.15
C VAL A 131 1.04 1.26 -4.63
N TYR A 132 1.35 0.62 -5.74
CA TYR A 132 0.50 -0.42 -6.34
C TYR A 132 0.88 -1.83 -5.87
N SER A 133 -0.11 -2.66 -5.59
CA SER A 133 0.04 -4.10 -5.28
C SER A 133 -1.01 -4.94 -6.01
N GLY A 134 -0.60 -6.15 -6.44
CA GLY A 134 -1.50 -7.16 -7.05
C GLY A 134 -1.15 -7.51 -8.50
N GLY A 135 -1.22 -8.79 -8.87
CA GLY A 135 -1.18 -9.24 -10.27
C GLY A 135 0.14 -9.15 -11.04
N ILE A 136 1.21 -8.56 -10.48
CA ILE A 136 2.49 -8.37 -11.18
C ILE A 136 3.21 -9.72 -11.38
N THR A 137 3.61 -10.00 -12.62
CA THR A 137 4.24 -11.27 -13.03
C THR A 137 5.44 -11.14 -13.95
N SER A 138 5.62 -9.99 -14.60
CA SER A 138 6.68 -9.76 -15.57
C SER A 138 7.36 -8.40 -15.40
N ILE A 139 8.54 -8.23 -16.00
CA ILE A 139 9.21 -6.92 -16.09
C ILE A 139 8.40 -5.93 -16.94
N SER A 140 7.65 -6.42 -17.94
CA SER A 140 6.76 -5.57 -18.72
C SER A 140 5.68 -4.94 -17.86
N ASP A 141 5.18 -5.68 -16.86
CA ASP A 141 4.17 -5.18 -15.91
C ASP A 141 4.76 -4.05 -15.05
N VAL A 142 6.00 -4.23 -14.56
CA VAL A 142 6.73 -3.22 -13.80
C VAL A 142 6.91 -1.94 -14.62
N LYS A 143 7.31 -2.09 -15.89
CA LYS A 143 7.45 -0.94 -16.80
C LYS A 143 6.13 -0.21 -17.00
N GLN A 144 5.04 -0.94 -17.26
CA GLN A 144 3.73 -0.35 -17.51
C GLN A 144 3.19 0.39 -16.28
N LEU A 145 3.39 -0.15 -15.07
CA LEU A 145 3.05 0.53 -13.83
C LEU A 145 3.92 1.77 -13.59
N ASN A 146 5.21 1.69 -13.87
CA ASN A 146 6.08 2.86 -13.75
C ASN A 146 5.63 4.00 -14.68
N GLU A 147 5.22 3.68 -15.91
CA GLU A 147 4.69 4.65 -16.88
C GLU A 147 3.33 5.24 -16.47
N SER A 148 2.53 4.57 -15.62
CA SER A 148 1.30 5.14 -15.04
C SER A 148 1.60 6.16 -13.92
N GLY A 149 2.85 6.22 -13.47
CA GLY A 149 3.34 7.19 -12.49
C GLY A 149 2.94 6.85 -11.06
N VAL A 150 2.75 5.58 -10.73
CA VAL A 150 2.69 5.15 -9.32
C VAL A 150 4.03 5.44 -8.63
N GLU A 151 3.98 5.76 -7.34
CA GLU A 151 5.16 6.04 -6.51
C GLU A 151 5.98 4.77 -6.27
N GLY A 152 5.31 3.62 -6.18
CA GLY A 152 5.96 2.36 -5.90
C GLY A 152 5.16 1.16 -6.38
N ILE A 153 5.83 0.01 -6.45
CA ILE A 153 5.26 -1.26 -6.92
C ILE A 153 5.66 -2.35 -5.92
N VAL A 154 4.67 -3.04 -5.35
CA VAL A 154 4.89 -4.19 -4.46
C VAL A 154 4.94 -5.46 -5.29
N ILE A 155 6.08 -6.14 -5.28
CA ILE A 155 6.26 -7.44 -5.95
C ILE A 155 6.39 -8.53 -4.89
N GLY A 156 5.38 -9.40 -4.80
CA GLY A 156 5.35 -10.53 -3.87
C GLY A 156 5.67 -11.85 -4.55
N SER A 157 4.63 -12.65 -4.82
CA SER A 157 4.75 -14.04 -5.31
C SER A 157 5.61 -14.23 -6.56
N ALA A 158 5.70 -13.24 -7.44
CA ALA A 158 6.53 -13.31 -8.65
C ALA A 158 8.03 -13.33 -8.34
N LEU A 159 8.49 -12.64 -7.29
CA LEU A 159 9.88 -12.71 -6.83
C LEU A 159 10.17 -14.09 -6.21
N TYR A 160 9.30 -14.60 -5.34
CA TYR A 160 9.49 -15.90 -4.70
C TYR A 160 9.46 -17.09 -5.66
N LYS A 161 8.89 -16.92 -6.85
CA LYS A 161 8.77 -17.95 -7.89
C LYS A 161 9.72 -17.69 -9.07
N ASP A 162 10.72 -16.83 -8.89
CA ASP A 162 11.74 -16.49 -9.90
C ASP A 162 11.15 -16.05 -11.25
N LYS A 163 9.95 -15.47 -11.26
CA LYS A 163 9.32 -14.94 -12.49
C LYS A 163 9.86 -13.57 -12.87
N ILE A 164 10.36 -12.82 -11.89
CA ILE A 164 10.92 -11.49 -12.06
C ILE A 164 12.30 -11.47 -11.42
N ASP A 165 13.30 -11.04 -12.18
CA ASP A 165 14.61 -10.71 -11.62
C ASP A 165 14.53 -9.34 -10.93
N LEU A 166 14.91 -9.30 -9.65
CA LEU A 166 14.84 -8.08 -8.85
C LEU A 166 15.78 -6.98 -9.40
N LYS A 167 16.97 -7.34 -9.90
CA LYS A 167 17.92 -6.35 -10.42
C LYS A 167 17.40 -5.69 -11.68
N GLU A 168 16.72 -6.46 -12.54
CA GLU A 168 16.02 -5.92 -13.71
C GLU A 168 14.87 -4.99 -13.29
N ALA A 169 14.06 -5.38 -12.30
CA ALA A 169 12.95 -4.54 -11.81
C ALA A 169 13.45 -3.20 -11.24
N LEU A 170 14.57 -3.21 -10.51
CA LEU A 170 15.16 -2.01 -9.92
C LEU A 170 15.65 -0.97 -10.95
N LYS A 171 15.84 -1.35 -12.23
CA LYS A 171 16.17 -0.39 -13.29
C LYS A 171 15.02 0.59 -13.58
N TYR A 172 13.80 0.24 -13.19
CA TYR A 172 12.59 1.06 -13.34
C TYR A 172 12.27 1.87 -12.08
N GLN A 173 13.11 1.80 -11.04
CA GLN A 173 12.95 2.68 -9.89
C GLN A 173 13.33 4.11 -10.31
N ASN A 174 12.36 5.02 -10.32
CA ASN A 174 12.63 6.43 -10.50
C ASN A 174 13.34 6.96 -9.25
N ARG A 175 14.39 7.76 -9.45
CA ARG A 175 15.16 8.42 -8.39
C ARG A 175 14.58 9.80 -8.10
#